data_AF-A0A662SQI9-F1
#
_entry.id   AF-A0A662SQI9-F1
#
_cell.length_a   1.000
_cell.length_b   1.000
_cell.length_c   1.000
_cell.angle_alpha   90.00
_cell.angle_beta   90.00
_cell.angle_gamma   90.00
#
_symmetry.space_group_name_H-M   'P 1'
#
loop_
_entity.id
_entity.type
_entity.pdbx_description
1 polymer ?
#
loop_
_entity_poly.entity_id
_entity_poly.type
_entity_poly.pdbx_seq_one_letter_code
_entity_poly.pdbx_strand_id
1 'polypeptide(L)'
;RGAVGLREGLALGAVQGLAAVPGVSRSGVTVAVLLAMGLDSTTALSLSFLCGIPASLGASLLSAESLPDPALVALTAAVGLCAMEALLRLASRVRPHRLALAFGAVGVGLALLSP
;
A
#
# COMPACT_ATOMS: atom_id res chain seq x y z
N ARG A 1 -17.11 5.18 13.96
CA ARG A 1 -15.73 5.39 13.46
C ARG A 1 -14.90 4.28 14.09
N GLY A 2 -14.34 3.35 13.30
CA GLY A 2 -13.41 2.36 13.84
C GLY A 2 -12.21 3.10 14.42
N ALA A 3 -11.94 2.91 15.71
CA ALA A 3 -10.72 3.44 16.32
C ALA A 3 -9.54 2.56 15.89
N VAL A 4 -8.38 3.16 15.64
CA VAL A 4 -7.15 2.39 15.40
C VAL A 4 -6.71 1.83 16.76
N GLY A 5 -6.84 0.51 16.93
CA GLY A 5 -6.42 -0.20 18.12
C GLY A 5 -5.34 -1.24 17.83
N LEU A 6 -4.97 -1.99 18.87
CA LEU A 6 -3.98 -3.06 18.78
C LEU A 6 -4.39 -4.14 17.77
N ARG A 7 -5.69 -4.44 17.66
CA ARG A 7 -6.22 -5.44 16.76
C ARG A 7 -5.96 -5.07 15.29
N GLU A 8 -6.20 -3.82 14.91
CA GLU A 8 -5.95 -3.30 13.56
C GLU A 8 -4.46 -3.26 13.26
N GLY A 9 -3.64 -2.88 14.23
CA GLY A 9 -2.18 -2.89 14.11
C GLY A 9 -1.60 -4.29 13.89
N LEU A 10 -2.05 -5.29 14.66
CA LEU A 10 -1.61 -6.68 14.50
C LEU A 10 -2.05 -7.27 13.16
N ALA A 11 -3.30 -7.02 12.75
CA ALA A 11 -3.80 -7.45 11.45
C ALA A 11 -3.01 -6.81 10.30
N LEU A 12 -2.73 -5.51 10.40
CA LEU A 12 -1.92 -4.78 9.42
C LEU A 12 -0.52 -5.38 9.30
N GLY A 13 0.17 -5.62 10.41
CA GLY A 13 1.51 -6.22 10.41
C GLY A 13 1.53 -7.63 9.82
N ALA A 14 0.57 -8.48 10.15
CA ALA A 14 0.46 -9.83 9.59
C ALA A 14 0.26 -9.79 8.06
N VAL A 15 -0.62 -8.92 7.58
CA VAL A 15 -0.88 -8.74 6.14
C VAL A 15 0.30 -8.12 5.40
N GLN A 16 1.05 -7.22 6.04
CA GLN A 16 2.30 -6.71 5.48
C GLN A 16 3.33 -7.82 5.25
N GLY A 17 3.41 -8.80 6.16
CA GLY A 17 4.25 -9.98 5.98
C GLY A 17 3.81 -10.82 4.77
N LEU A 18 2.50 -11.04 4.60
CA LEU A 18 1.96 -11.74 3.42
C LEU A 18 2.21 -10.99 2.11
N ALA A 19 2.29 -9.66 2.17
CA ALA A 19 2.58 -8.83 1.01
C ALA A 19 4.05 -8.92 0.53
N ALA A 20 4.90 -9.71 1.18
CA ALA A 20 6.23 -10.05 0.68
C ALA A 20 6.18 -10.97 -0.56
N VAL A 21 5.04 -11.62 -0.82
CA VAL A 21 4.85 -12.44 -2.02
C VAL A 21 4.92 -11.54 -3.27
N PRO A 22 5.83 -11.83 -4.23
CA PRO A 22 5.95 -11.05 -5.46
C PRO A 22 4.62 -10.97 -6.22
N GLY A 23 4.31 -9.78 -6.74
CA GLY A 23 3.05 -9.52 -7.44
C GLY A 23 1.86 -9.19 -6.52
N VAL A 24 1.97 -9.38 -5.20
CA VAL A 24 0.96 -8.89 -4.25
C VAL A 24 1.14 -7.39 -4.03
N SER A 25 0.10 -6.61 -4.35
CA SER A 25 0.09 -5.18 -4.04
C SER A 25 -0.12 -4.97 -2.55
N ARG A 26 0.98 -4.70 -1.82
CA ARG A 26 0.97 -4.39 -0.38
C ARG A 26 -0.08 -3.36 -0.01
N SER A 27 -0.07 -2.18 -0.65
CA SER A 27 -1.03 -1.12 -0.35
C SER A 27 -2.48 -1.53 -0.60
N GLY A 28 -2.72 -2.41 -1.59
CA GLY A 28 -4.05 -2.96 -1.84
C GLY A 28 -4.54 -3.86 -0.71
N VAL A 29 -3.72 -4.83 -0.29
CA VAL A 29 -4.12 -5.82 0.73
C VAL A 29 -4.22 -5.23 2.13
N THR A 30 -3.32 -4.32 2.52
CA THR A 30 -3.36 -3.65 3.82
C THR A 30 -4.57 -2.73 3.94
N VAL A 31 -4.87 -1.95 2.92
CA VAL A 31 -6.05 -1.07 2.88
C VAL A 31 -7.33 -1.90 2.89
N ALA A 32 -7.39 -2.99 2.11
CA ALA A 32 -8.55 -3.87 2.08
C ALA A 32 -8.87 -4.48 3.45
N VAL A 33 -7.85 -4.94 4.18
CA VAL A 33 -8.04 -5.48 5.53
C VAL A 33 -8.49 -4.41 6.52
N LEU A 34 -7.88 -3.22 6.50
CA LEU A 34 -8.29 -2.12 7.38
C LEU A 34 -9.74 -1.68 7.11
N LEU A 35 -10.14 -1.60 5.83
CA LEU A 35 -11.53 -1.34 5.44
C LEU A 35 -12.48 -2.45 5.92
N ALA A 36 -12.09 -3.72 5.77
CA ALA A 36 -12.87 -4.86 6.25
C ALA A 36 -13.03 -4.88 7.78
N MET A 37 -12.09 -4.27 8.51
CA MET A 37 -12.16 -4.06 9.96
C MET A 37 -12.99 -2.83 10.35
N GLY A 38 -13.53 -2.08 9.39
CA GLY A 38 -14.46 -0.97 9.64
C GLY A 38 -13.80 0.41 9.78
N LEU A 39 -12.53 0.55 9.39
CA LEU A 39 -11.89 1.86 9.24
C LEU A 39 -12.42 2.56 7.99
N ASP A 40 -12.49 3.89 8.03
CA ASP A 40 -12.83 4.67 6.84
C ASP A 40 -11.65 4.68 5.85
N SER A 41 -11.95 4.91 4.56
CA SER A 41 -10.95 4.87 3.49
C SER A 41 -9.77 5.81 3.72
N THR A 42 -10.00 7.01 4.27
CA THR A 42 -8.94 7.99 4.49
C THR A 42 -7.98 7.49 5.58
N THR A 43 -8.53 7.01 6.69
CA THR A 43 -7.73 6.44 7.79
C THR A 43 -7.02 5.17 7.35
N ALA A 44 -7.70 4.26 6.66
CA ALA A 44 -7.11 3.01 6.15
C ALA A 44 -5.94 3.27 5.20
N LEU A 45 -6.12 4.21 4.25
CA LEU A 45 -5.08 4.57 3.29
C LEU A 45 -3.87 5.22 3.98
N SER A 46 -4.14 6.19 4.87
CA SER A 46 -3.10 6.91 5.60
C SER A 46 -2.28 5.98 6.51
N LEU A 47 -2.97 5.12 7.26
CA LEU A 47 -2.33 4.16 8.16
C LEU A 47 -1.50 3.14 7.38
N SER A 48 -2.02 2.63 6.26
CA SER A 48 -1.28 1.72 5.38
C SER A 48 0.01 2.36 4.84
N PHE A 49 -0.02 3.61 4.40
CA PHE A 49 1.17 4.30 3.89
C PHE A 49 2.18 4.60 5.00
N LEU A 50 1.72 5.12 6.14
CA LEU A 50 2.57 5.41 7.31
C LEU A 50 3.29 4.14 7.80
N CYS A 51 2.58 3.03 7.98
CA CYS A 51 3.18 1.75 8.36
C CYS A 51 4.05 1.14 7.25
N GLY A 52 3.89 1.55 6.00
CA GLY A 52 4.74 1.15 4.88
C GLY A 52 6.17 1.69 4.99
N ILE A 53 6.38 2.84 5.64
CA ILE A 53 7.69 3.47 5.83
C ILE A 53 8.62 2.58 6.68
N PRO A 54 8.31 2.25 7.96
CA PRO A 54 9.18 1.41 8.77
C PRO A 54 9.35 0.00 8.21
N ALA A 55 8.32 -0.56 7.57
CA ALA A 55 8.42 -1.86 6.90
C ALA A 55 9.42 -1.83 5.73
N SER A 56 9.39 -0.78 4.90
CA SER A 56 10.31 -0.66 3.76
C SER A 56 11.74 -0.37 4.22
N LEU A 57 11.91 0.49 5.23
CA LEU A 57 13.21 0.74 5.85
C LEU A 57 13.79 -0.54 6.46
N GLY A 58 12.99 -1.32 7.18
CA GLY A 58 13.41 -2.60 7.73
C GLY A 58 13.88 -3.58 6.65
N ALA A 59 13.14 -3.67 5.53
CA ALA A 59 13.55 -4.48 4.39
C ALA A 59 14.86 -3.99 3.76
N SER A 60 15.02 -2.68 3.53
CA SER A 60 16.26 -2.11 2.99
C SER A 60 17.47 -2.34 3.89
N LEU A 61 17.29 -2.23 5.22
CA LEU A 61 18.34 -2.53 6.20
C LEU A 61 18.73 -4.01 6.18
N LEU A 62 17.75 -4.91 6.07
CA LEU A 62 17.99 -6.35 6.05
C LEU A 62 18.69 -6.82 4.77
N SER A 63 18.34 -6.21 3.62
CA SER A 63 18.96 -6.51 2.33
C SER A 63 20.39 -5.97 2.20
N ALA A 64 20.87 -5.17 3.17
CA ALA A 64 22.20 -4.55 3.19
C ALA A 64 22.56 -3.84 1.87
N GLU A 65 21.56 -3.26 1.21
CA GLU A 65 21.78 -2.52 -0.03
C GLU A 65 22.52 -1.22 0.24
N SER A 66 23.39 -0.82 -0.69
CA SER A 66 24.01 0.50 -0.67
C SER A 66 22.92 1.58 -0.73
N LEU A 67 23.09 2.64 0.06
CA LEU A 67 22.17 3.77 0.00
C LEU A 67 22.10 4.32 -1.44
N PRO A 68 20.89 4.48 -2.01
CA PRO A 68 20.74 5.07 -3.33
C PRO A 68 21.21 6.53 -3.33
N ASP A 69 21.45 7.05 -4.53
CA ASP A 69 21.77 8.46 -4.73
C ASP A 69 20.74 9.39 -4.04
N PRO A 70 21.17 10.40 -3.27
CA PRO A 70 20.25 11.27 -2.53
C PRO A 70 19.21 11.99 -3.42
N ALA A 71 19.54 12.31 -4.67
CA ALA A 71 18.57 12.91 -5.59
C ALA A 71 17.52 11.88 -6.03
N LEU A 72 17.90 10.61 -6.20
CA LEU A 72 16.95 9.53 -6.49
C LEU A 72 16.01 9.30 -5.29
N VAL A 73 16.53 9.33 -4.06
CA VAL A 73 15.72 9.25 -2.84
C VAL A 73 14.74 10.42 -2.76
N ALA A 74 15.21 11.64 -2.98
CA ALA A 74 14.34 12.83 -2.97
C ALA A 74 13.26 12.77 -4.06
N LEU A 75 13.63 12.34 -5.27
CA LEU A 75 12.71 12.20 -6.40
C LEU A 75 11.64 11.15 -6.12
N THR A 76 12.03 9.96 -5.67
CA THR A 76 11.09 8.86 -5.36
C THR A 76 10.17 9.21 -4.19
N ALA A 77 10.69 9.91 -3.17
CA ALA A 77 9.87 10.44 -2.09
C ALA A 77 8.85 11.48 -2.59
N ALA A 78 9.28 12.44 -3.41
CA ALA A 78 8.39 13.46 -3.97
C ALA A 78 7.30 12.84 -4.86
N VAL A 79 7.68 11.93 -5.76
CA VAL A 79 6.72 11.19 -6.60
C VAL A 79 5.76 10.37 -5.75
N GLY A 80 6.25 9.70 -4.70
CA GLY A 80 5.44 8.94 -3.76
C GLY A 80 4.41 9.80 -3.02
N LEU A 81 4.82 10.98 -2.54
CA LEU A 81 3.92 11.94 -1.87
C LEU A 81 2.85 12.47 -2.84
N CYS A 82 3.25 12.86 -4.05
CA CYS A 82 2.32 13.29 -5.10
C CYS A 82 1.32 12.18 -5.46
N ALA A 83 1.80 10.94 -5.60
CA ALA A 83 0.95 9.78 -5.89
C ALA A 83 -0.02 9.48 -4.73
N MET A 84 0.45 9.55 -3.48
CA MET A 84 -0.41 9.38 -2.30
C MET A 84 -1.51 10.43 -2.27
N GLU A 85 -1.18 11.69 -2.51
CA GLU A 85 -2.18 12.77 -2.53
C GLU A 85 -3.18 12.59 -3.68
N ALA A 86 -2.71 12.22 -4.88
CA ALA A 86 -3.57 11.89 -6.00
C ALA A 86 -4.50 10.71 -5.70
N LEU A 87 -4.00 9.66 -5.04
CA LEU A 87 -4.79 8.49 -4.63
C LEU A 87 -5.84 8.86 -3.59
N LEU A 88 -5.51 9.67 -2.58
CA LEU A 88 -6.48 10.16 -1.59
C LEU A 88 -7.59 10.99 -2.25
N ARG A 89 -7.20 11.87 -3.18
CA ARG A 89 -8.15 12.68 -3.97
C ARG A 89 -9.01 11.82 -4.90
N LEU A 90 -8.46 10.75 -5.47
CA LEU A 90 -9.21 9.83 -6.33
C LEU A 90 -10.14 8.91 -5.53
N ALA A 91 -9.67 8.38 -4.40
CA ALA A 91 -10.44 7.50 -3.53
C ALA A 91 -11.65 8.19 -2.91
N SER A 92 -11.60 9.52 -2.74
CA SER A 92 -12.78 10.31 -2.33
C SER A 92 -13.78 10.55 -3.46
N ARG A 93 -13.40 10.36 -4.73
CA ARG A 93 -14.25 10.56 -5.92
C ARG A 93 -14.79 9.26 -6.51
N VAL A 94 -14.08 8.14 -6.31
CA VAL A 94 -14.38 6.86 -6.94
C VAL A 94 -14.61 5.80 -5.86
N ARG A 95 -15.61 4.94 -6.06
CA ARG A 95 -15.85 3.83 -5.13
C ARG A 95 -14.65 2.87 -5.14
N PRO A 96 -14.04 2.57 -3.99
CA PRO A 96 -12.77 1.83 -3.93
C PRO A 96 -12.85 0.42 -4.54
N HIS A 97 -14.01 -0.25 -4.47
CA HIS A 97 -14.21 -1.55 -5.13
C HIS A 97 -14.09 -1.48 -6.66
N ARG A 98 -14.48 -0.38 -7.30
CA ARG A 98 -14.36 -0.24 -8.77
C ARG A 98 -12.90 -0.09 -9.18
N LEU A 99 -12.12 0.62 -8.39
CA LEU A 99 -10.70 0.80 -8.60
C LEU A 99 -9.96 -0.54 -8.42
N ALA A 100 -10.30 -1.27 -7.35
CA ALA A 100 -9.76 -2.61 -7.09
C ALA A 100 -10.09 -3.60 -8.22
N LEU A 101 -11.33 -3.61 -8.71
CA LEU A 101 -11.73 -4.46 -9.84
C LEU A 101 -11.01 -4.09 -11.13
N ALA A 102 -10.82 -2.79 -11.41
CA ALA A 102 -10.10 -2.34 -12.60
C ALA A 102 -8.63 -2.80 -12.58
N PHE A 103 -7.92 -2.58 -11.47
CA PHE A 103 -6.54 -3.07 -11.32
C PHE A 103 -6.45 -4.59 -11.34
N GLY A 104 -7.39 -5.29 -10.72
CA GLY A 104 -7.48 -6.75 -10.76
C GLY A 104 -7.68 -7.27 -12.18
N ALA A 105 -8.59 -6.67 -12.94
CA ALA A 105 -8.84 -7.04 -14.34
C ALA A 105 -7.61 -6.81 -15.24
N VAL A 106 -6.90 -5.68 -15.06
CA VAL A 106 -5.63 -5.42 -15.75
C VAL A 106 -4.58 -6.46 -15.39
N GLY A 107 -4.44 -6.79 -14.10
CA GLY A 107 -3.50 -7.81 -13.63
C GLY A 107 -3.78 -9.20 -14.21
N VAL A 108 -5.04 -9.63 -14.20
CA VAL A 108 -5.47 -10.89 -14.84
C VAL A 108 -5.19 -10.84 -16.35
N GLY A 109 -5.52 -9.74 -17.02
CA GLY A 109 -5.26 -9.57 -18.45
C GLY A 109 -3.79 -9.68 -18.79
N LEU A 110 -2.91 -9.02 -18.03
CA LEU A 110 -1.45 -9.12 -18.22
C LEU A 110 -0.91 -10.53 -17.94
N ALA A 111 -1.42 -11.21 -16.91
CA ALA A 111 -1.03 -12.59 -16.60
C ALA A 111 -1.49 -13.61 -17.67
N LEU A 112 -2.61 -13.35 -18.34
CA LEU A 112 -3.05 -14.18 -19.47
C LEU A 112 -2.24 -13.91 -20.76
N LEU A 113 -1.56 -12.76 -20.83
CA LEU A 113 -0.71 -12.36 -21.96
C LEU A 113 0.78 -12.67 -21.72
N SER A 114 1.17 -13.01 -20.49
CA SER A 114 2.54 -13.43 -20.20
C SER A 114 2.79 -14.84 -20.79
N PRO A 115 3.84 -15.02 -21.61
CA PRO A 115 4.17 -16.30 -22.26
C PRO A 115 4.66 -17.37 -21.29
#